data_AF-A0AAV1SKL2-F1
#
_entry.id   AF-A0AAV1SKL2-F1
#
_cell.length_a   1.000
_cell.length_b   1.000
_cell.length_c   1.000
_cell.angle_alpha   90.00
_cell.angle_beta   90.00
_cell.angle_gamma   90.00
#
_symmetry.space_group_name_H-M   'P 1'
#
loop_
_entity.id
_entity.type
_entity.pdbx_description
1 polymer ?
#
loop_
_entity_poly.entity_id
_entity_poly.type
_entity_poly.pdbx_seq_one_letter_code
_entity_poly.pdbx_strand_id
1 'polypeptide(L)' 'MGIAGTLSSDQLEFFNSQGYLVIESFASPEDIDSIRKRMDKLLDDFDYTTVSSRWLSM' A
#
# COMPACT_ATOMS: atom_id res chain seq x y z
N MET A 1 4.82 16.46 -5.75
CA MET A 1 3.38 16.77 -5.85
C MET A 1 2.66 15.45 -6.10
N GLY A 2 1.94 14.95 -5.10
CA GLY A 2 1.14 13.75 -5.22
C GLY A 2 0.03 13.92 -6.26
N ILE A 3 -0.42 12.81 -6.82
CA ILE A 3 -1.47 12.76 -7.83
C ILE A 3 -2.66 13.67 -7.45
N ALA A 4 -3.08 14.52 -8.38
CA ALA A 4 -4.39 15.14 -8.30
C ALA A 4 -5.41 14.01 -8.14
N GLY A 5 -6.19 14.02 -7.05
CA GLY A 5 -6.97 12.89 -6.54
C GLY A 5 -8.19 12.47 -7.39
N THR A 6 -8.12 12.60 -8.71
CA THR A 6 -9.21 12.29 -9.63
C THR A 6 -8.68 11.61 -10.89
N LEU A 7 -9.30 10.49 -11.28
CA LEU A 7 -9.04 9.85 -12.57
C LEU A 7 -9.65 10.68 -13.71
N SER A 8 -9.00 10.73 -14.87
CA SER A 8 -9.64 11.23 -16.08
C SER A 8 -10.72 10.26 -16.57
N SER A 9 -11.64 10.72 -17.42
CA SER A 9 -12.66 9.87 -18.04
C SER A 9 -12.03 8.67 -18.77
N ASP A 10 -10.95 8.89 -19.50
CA ASP A 10 -10.25 7.84 -20.25
C ASP A 10 -9.62 6.80 -19.33
N GLN A 11 -9.03 7.24 -18.20
CA GLN A 11 -8.47 6.32 -17.20
C GLN A 11 -9.55 5.50 -16.51
N LEU A 12 -10.72 6.10 -16.26
CA LEU A 12 -11.87 5.40 -15.69
C LEU A 12 -12.44 4.37 -16.66
N GLU A 13 -12.60 4.73 -17.94
CA GLU A 13 -13.05 3.80 -18.98
C GLU A 13 -12.05 2.64 -19.19
N PHE A 14 -10.75 2.95 -19.18
CA PHE A 14 -9.71 1.93 -19.22
C PHE A 14 -9.82 0.97 -18.03
N PHE A 15 -9.94 1.50 -16.80
CA PHE A 15 -10.11 0.67 -15.61
C PHE A 15 -11.36 -0.22 -15.71
N ASN A 16 -12.49 0.34 -16.14
CA ASN A 16 -13.73 -0.41 -16.29
C ASN A 16 -13.65 -1.53 -17.34
N SER A 17 -12.84 -1.34 -18.40
CA SER A 17 -12.68 -2.34 -19.47
C SER A 17 -11.60 -3.38 -19.17
N GLN A 18 -10.50 -3.00 -18.52
CA GLN A 18 -9.32 -3.86 -18.31
C GLN A 18 -9.22 -4.43 -16.88
N GLY A 19 -9.94 -3.85 -15.92
CA GLY A 19 -9.90 -4.23 -14.51
C GLY A 19 -8.67 -3.73 -13.74
N TYR A 20 -7.80 -2.93 -14.37
CA TYR A 20 -6.64 -2.32 -13.74
C TYR A 20 -6.34 -0.94 -14.33
N LEU A 21 -5.51 -0.17 -13.64
CA LEU A 21 -5.01 1.11 -14.11
C LEU A 21 -3.58 1.31 -13.59
N VAL A 22 -2.69 1.80 -14.44
CA VAL A 22 -1.33 2.19 -14.05
C VAL A 22 -1.30 3.70 -13.87
N ILE A 23 -0.98 4.15 -12.66
CA ILE A 23 -0.80 5.58 -12.33
C ILE A 23 0.68 5.81 -12.09
N GLU A 24 1.31 6.52 -13.03
CA GLU A 24 2.73 6.88 -12.90
C GLU A 24 2.93 7.91 -11.79
N SER A 25 4.06 7.80 -11.08
CA SER A 25 4.46 8.75 -10.03
C SER A 25 3.37 9.01 -8.97
N PHE A 26 2.61 7.97 -8.60
CA PHE A 26 1.52 8.06 -7.62
C PHE A 26 1.94 8.72 -6.31
N ALA A 27 3.14 8.39 -5.83
CA ALA A 27 3.72 8.89 -4.60
C ALA A 27 5.07 9.56 -4.89
N SER A 28 5.45 10.54 -4.08
CA SER A 28 6.78 11.13 -4.18
C SER A 28 7.87 10.13 -3.74
N PRO A 29 9.13 10.31 -4.18
CA PRO A 29 10.23 9.46 -3.70
C PRO A 29 10.36 9.45 -2.17
N GLU A 30 10.08 10.59 -1.52
CA GLU A 30 10.09 10.73 -0.07
C GLU A 30 8.96 9.92 0.60
N ASP A 31 7.75 9.95 0.05
CA ASP A 31 6.63 9.14 0.53
C ASP A 31 6.93 7.64 0.37
N ILE A 32 7.52 7.24 -0.77
CA ILE A 32 7.90 5.85 -1.03
C ILE A 32 8.94 5.38 -0.01
N ASP A 33 9.96 6.19 0.28
CA ASP A 33 10.98 5.88 1.28
C ASP A 33 10.38 5.78 2.70
N SER A 34 9.50 6.70 3.07
CA SER A 34 8.79 6.70 4.34
C SER A 34 7.93 5.43 4.52
N ILE A 35 7.17 5.05 3.49
CA ILE A 35 6.35 3.83 3.50
C ILE A 35 7.23 2.58 3.65
N ARG A 36 8.36 2.51 2.93
CA ARG A 36 9.31 1.39 3.03
C ARG A 36 9.89 1.26 4.43
N LYS A 37 10.37 2.36 5.02
CA LYS A 37 10.89 2.37 6.41
C LYS A 37 9.86 1.91 7.43
N ARG A 38 8.59 2.30 7.23
CA ARG A 38 7.49 1.83 8.08
C ARG A 38 7.26 0.32 7.93
N MET A 39 7.30 -0.21 6.71
CA MET A 39 7.20 -1.65 6.47
C MET A 39 8.34 -2.41 7.13
N ASP A 40 9.58 -1.93 7.03
CA ASP A 40 10.74 -2.55 7.68
C ASP A 40 10.55 -2.62 9.19
N LYS A 41 10.10 -1.51 9.79
CA LYS A 41 9.78 -1.48 11.22
C LYS A 41 8.66 -2.45 11.59
N LEU A 42 7.60 -2.56 10.79
CA LEU A 42 6.51 -3.51 11.05
C LEU A 42 6.99 -4.97 11.02
N LEU A 43 7.97 -5.29 10.19
CA LEU A 43 8.57 -6.62 10.13
C LEU A 43 9.53 -6.87 11.30
N ASP A 44 10.31 -5.86 11.70
CA ASP A 44 11.22 -5.93 12.85
C ASP A 44 10.44 -6.10 14.17
N ASP A 45 9.37 -5.32 14.33
CA ASP A 45 8.49 -5.38 15.50
C ASP A 45 7.59 -6.65 15.50
N PHE A 46 7.58 -7.45 14.43
CA PHE A 46 6.73 -8.64 14.33
C PHE A 46 7.29 -9.81 15.16
N ASP A 47 6.76 -9.99 16.35
CA ASP A 47 7.08 -11.13 17.22
C ASP A 47 6.10 -12.29 17.02
N TYR A 48 6.54 -13.31 16.27
CA TYR A 48 5.78 -14.53 16.00
C TYR A 48 5.41 -15.33 17.27
N THR A 49 6.10 -15.14 18.39
CA THR A 49 5.83 -15.86 19.64
C THR A 49 4.55 -15.38 20.31
N THR A 50 4.20 -14.11 20.11
CA THR A 50 2.95 -13.49 20.58
C THR A 50 1.72 -13.96 19.81
N VAL A 51 1.92 -14.53 18.62
CA VAL A 51 0.83 -15.04 17.77
C VAL A 51 0.33 -16.39 18.31
N SER A 52 1.20 -17.21 18.92
CA SER A 52 0.81 -18.55 19.42
C SER A 52 0.03 -18.52 20.75
N SER A 53 0.32 -17.56 21.63
CA SER A 53 -0.34 -17.47 22.95
C SER A 53 -1.79 -17.00 22.88
N ARG A 54 -2.19 -16.38 21.76
CA ARG A 54 -3.59 -15.97 21.51
C ARG A 54 -4.51 -17.14 21.16
N TRP A 55 -3.97 -18.23 20.62
CA TRP A 55 -4.74 -19.42 20.23
C TRP A 55 -4.84 -20.48 21.33
N LEU A 56 -3.95 -20.44 22.32
CA LEU A 56 -3.98 -21.33 23.49
C LEU A 56 -4.89 -20.84 24.63
N SER A 57 -5.50 -19.65 24.48
CA SER A 57 -6.42 -19.05 25.46
C SER A 57 -7.87 -18.86 24.97
N MET A 58 -8.20 -19.36 23.77
CA MET A 58 -9.57 -19.54 23.26
C MET A 58 -9.96 -21.02 23.33
#